data_AF-A0AAV2AY10-F1
#
_entry.id   AF-A0AAV2AY10-F1
#
_cell.length_a   1.000
_cell.length_b   1.000
_cell.length_c   1.000
_cell.angle_alpha   90.00
_cell.angle_beta   90.00
_cell.angle_gamma   90.00
#
_symmetry.space_group_name_H-M   'P 1'
#
loop_
_entity.id
_entity.type
_entity.pdbx_description
1 polymer ?
#
loop_
_entity_poly.entity_id
_entity_poly.type
_entity_poly.pdbx_seq_one_letter_code
_entity_poly.pdbx_strand_id
1 'polypeptide(L)'
;RAVIRNDKSTSRLRIVFDASSHGKGQFSLNSCLYSVLNLLPDLFLLLLKFRSNRIAVTSDIKAAFLQIEIHEDDRDYTRFFWSERPTTEENLQVFRLTRVLFGVTSSPFLLNATIKYHLKRWSLIQQMRKKFWDRWTAEYLNHLQSRLKWTKRNQDLEVDQLVLLKEPNKTPLEWALARVTRVHPGPDGAVRVLDIK
;
A
#
# COMPACT_ATOMS: atom_id res chain seq x y z
N ARG A 1 3.34 28.24 -20.04
CA ARG A 1 3.61 28.11 -21.50
C ARG A 1 2.92 26.85 -22.04
N ALA A 2 2.28 26.94 -23.21
CA ALA A 2 1.77 25.77 -23.92
C ALA A 2 2.90 25.10 -24.73
N VAL A 3 3.02 23.78 -24.62
CA VAL A 3 3.94 22.97 -25.42
C VAL A 3 3.12 22.04 -26.29
N ILE A 4 3.21 22.21 -27.61
CA ILE A 4 2.53 21.37 -28.58
C ILE A 4 3.49 20.26 -29.01
N ARG A 5 3.03 19.01 -28.94
CA ARG A 5 3.75 17.81 -29.32
C ARG A 5 3.01 17.12 -30.45
N ASN A 6 3.38 17.47 -31.68
CA ASN A 6 2.76 16.92 -32.89
C ASN A 6 3.07 15.43 -33.09
N ASP A 7 4.06 14.90 -32.38
CA ASP A 7 4.51 13.50 -32.37
C ASP A 7 3.66 12.56 -31.50
N LYS A 8 2.76 13.09 -30.66
CA LYS A 8 1.92 12.28 -29.75
C LYS A 8 0.45 12.24 -30.15
N SER A 9 -0.09 11.03 -30.34
CA SER A 9 -1.50 10.82 -30.70
C SER A 9 -2.49 11.22 -29.59
N THR A 10 -2.16 10.98 -28.32
CA THR A 10 -3.10 11.10 -27.17
C THR A 10 -2.99 12.39 -26.36
N SER A 11 -1.89 13.16 -26.48
CA SER A 11 -1.67 14.37 -25.67
C SER A 11 -0.90 15.44 -26.45
N ARG A 12 -1.53 15.97 -27.50
CA ARG A 12 -0.93 16.95 -28.42
C ARG A 12 -0.58 18.28 -27.77
N LEU A 13 -1.23 18.63 -26.67
CA LEU A 13 -0.99 19.88 -25.94
C LEU A 13 -0.68 19.58 -24.46
N ARG A 14 0.41 20.15 -23.94
CA ARG A 14 0.73 20.17 -22.51
C ARG A 14 0.90 21.59 -22.00
N ILE A 15 0.21 21.90 -20.91
CA ILE A 15 0.43 23.13 -20.16
C ILE A 15 1.64 22.90 -19.25
N VAL A 16 2.63 23.77 -19.35
CA VAL A 16 3.81 23.77 -18.49
C VAL A 16 3.78 25.04 -17.66
N PHE A 17 3.74 24.86 -16.33
CA PHE A 17 3.91 25.92 -15.36
C PHE A 17 5.39 26.13 -15.11
N ASP A 18 5.87 27.34 -15.36
CA ASP A 18 7.25 27.70 -15.15
C ASP A 18 7.40 28.42 -13.81
N ALA A 19 7.64 27.63 -12.75
CA ALA A 19 7.86 28.15 -11.41
C ALA A 19 9.26 28.78 -11.23
N SER A 20 10.12 28.71 -12.24
CA SER A 20 11.44 29.33 -12.24
C SER A 20 11.45 30.69 -12.93
N SER A 21 10.39 31.05 -13.66
CA SER A 21 10.25 32.36 -14.30
C SER A 21 10.18 33.49 -13.27
N HIS A 22 10.88 34.58 -13.52
CA HIS A 22 10.88 35.77 -12.69
C HIS A 22 11.21 37.03 -13.50
N GLY A 23 10.74 38.19 -13.02
CA GLY A 23 11.17 39.49 -13.54
C GLY A 23 12.62 39.79 -13.21
N LYS A 24 13.19 40.82 -13.84
CA LYS A 24 14.55 41.29 -13.52
C LYS A 24 14.59 41.80 -12.08
N GLY A 25 15.45 41.22 -11.25
CA GLY A 25 15.59 41.57 -9.83
C GLY A 25 14.48 41.05 -8.91
N GLN A 26 13.59 40.17 -9.41
CA GLN A 26 12.51 39.56 -8.62
C GLN A 26 12.82 38.08 -8.37
N PHE A 27 12.22 37.51 -7.31
CA PHE A 27 12.32 36.10 -7.01
C PHE A 27 11.30 35.28 -7.82
N SER A 28 11.69 34.08 -8.24
CA SER A 28 10.75 33.10 -8.78
C SER A 28 10.07 32.34 -7.65
N LEU A 29 8.93 31.70 -7.97
CA LEU A 29 8.24 30.83 -7.02
C LEU A 29 9.20 29.76 -6.44
N ASN A 30 10.02 29.14 -7.29
CA ASN A 30 11.01 28.15 -6.87
C ASN A 30 12.09 28.70 -5.94
N SER A 31 12.38 30.00 -5.99
CA SER A 31 13.32 30.67 -5.09
C SER A 31 12.71 30.92 -3.71
N CYS A 32 11.38 31.09 -3.64
CA CYS A 32 10.64 31.31 -2.41
C CYS A 32 10.24 30.00 -1.70
N LEU A 33 10.23 28.88 -2.42
CA LEU A 33 9.82 27.59 -1.89
C LEU A 33 11.00 26.85 -1.26
N TYR A 34 10.76 26.32 -0.06
CA TYR A 34 11.73 25.51 0.66
C TYR A 34 11.96 24.18 -0.05
N SER A 35 13.21 23.89 -0.43
CA SER A 35 13.63 22.63 -1.05
C SER A 35 14.89 22.14 -0.36
N VAL A 36 14.79 21.09 0.46
CA VAL A 36 15.91 20.73 1.36
C VAL A 36 16.32 19.27 1.32
N LEU A 37 15.48 18.32 0.91
CA LEU A 37 15.87 16.90 0.94
C LEU A 37 15.54 16.16 -0.34
N ASN A 38 16.58 15.63 -0.99
CA ASN A 38 16.42 14.60 -2.00
C ASN A 38 16.11 13.26 -1.29
N LEU A 39 14.82 12.90 -1.27
CA LEU A 39 14.37 11.64 -0.69
C LEU A 39 14.38 10.48 -1.70
N LEU A 40 14.88 10.70 -2.92
CA LEU A 40 14.95 9.66 -3.94
C LEU A 40 15.89 8.55 -3.46
N PRO A 41 15.47 7.28 -3.60
CA PRO A 41 16.39 6.18 -3.38
C PRO A 41 17.51 6.24 -4.41
N ASP A 42 18.72 5.90 -3.97
CA ASP A 42 19.85 5.72 -4.88
C ASP A 42 19.48 4.69 -5.96
N LEU A 43 19.64 5.09 -7.23
CA LEU A 43 19.21 4.27 -8.36
C LEU A 43 19.98 2.95 -8.42
N PHE A 44 21.28 2.97 -8.11
CA PHE A 44 22.11 1.78 -8.10
C PHE A 44 21.65 0.80 -7.00
N LEU A 45 21.41 1.29 -5.78
CA LEU A 45 20.85 0.48 -4.69
C LEU A 45 19.46 -0.07 -5.02
N LEU A 46 18.62 0.72 -5.70
CA LEU A 46 17.29 0.26 -6.15
C LEU A 46 17.42 -0.90 -7.14
N LEU A 47 18.31 -0.78 -8.14
CA LEU A 47 18.56 -1.83 -9.12
C LEU A 47 19.14 -3.09 -8.49
N LEU A 48 20.07 -2.96 -7.53
CA LEU A 48 20.59 -4.11 -6.77
C LEU A 48 19.48 -4.83 -6.01
N LYS A 49 18.64 -4.10 -5.26
CA LYS A 49 17.50 -4.69 -4.53
C LYS A 49 16.50 -5.37 -5.44
N PHE A 50 16.28 -4.81 -6.63
CA PHE A 50 15.41 -5.41 -7.64
C PHE A 50 15.95 -6.76 -8.12
N ARG A 51 17.28 -6.88 -8.26
CA ARG A 51 17.96 -8.13 -8.68
C ARG A 51 18.15 -9.15 -7.56
N SER A 52 18.17 -8.73 -6.30
CA SER A 52 18.37 -9.63 -5.16
C SER A 52 17.19 -10.56 -4.88
N ASN A 53 16.00 -10.26 -5.39
CA ASN A 53 14.79 -11.04 -5.15
C ASN A 53 14.38 -11.81 -6.41
N ARG A 54 13.90 -13.05 -6.25
CA ARG A 54 13.45 -13.91 -7.37
C ARG A 54 12.26 -13.32 -8.13
N ILE A 55 11.43 -12.53 -7.45
CA ILE A 55 10.21 -11.93 -8.00
C ILE A 55 10.25 -10.44 -7.68
N ALA A 56 9.98 -9.61 -8.68
CA ALA A 56 9.86 -8.17 -8.54
C ALA A 56 8.52 -7.70 -9.10
N VAL A 57 7.92 -6.72 -8.42
CA VAL A 57 6.63 -6.13 -8.81
C VAL A 57 6.83 -4.65 -9.07
N THR A 58 6.33 -4.19 -10.22
CA THR A 58 6.38 -2.79 -10.64
C THR A 58 4.98 -2.27 -10.90
N SER A 59 4.72 -1.01 -10.55
CA SER A 59 3.47 -0.33 -10.84
C SER A 59 3.75 1.17 -11.06
N ASP A 60 2.96 1.79 -11.93
CA ASP A 60 3.02 3.22 -12.20
C ASP A 60 1.90 3.94 -11.46
N ILE A 61 2.24 5.03 -10.77
CA ILE A 61 1.24 5.91 -10.16
C ILE A 61 0.91 6.99 -11.18
N LYS A 62 -0.20 6.78 -11.89
CA LYS A 62 -0.69 7.72 -12.90
C LYS A 62 -0.79 9.13 -12.33
N ALA A 63 -0.04 10.05 -12.92
CA ALA A 63 0.00 11.47 -12.52
C ALA A 63 0.23 11.67 -11.01
N ALA A 64 1.25 10.98 -10.45
CA ALA A 64 1.51 10.91 -9.02
C ALA A 64 1.48 12.25 -8.26
N PHE A 65 2.03 13.34 -8.81
CA PHE A 65 1.97 14.66 -8.17
C PHE A 65 0.53 15.17 -8.00
N LEU A 66 -0.33 14.95 -9.00
CA LEU A 66 -1.73 15.40 -8.97
C LEU A 66 -2.60 14.61 -7.98
N GLN A 67 -2.09 13.50 -7.45
CA GLN A 67 -2.75 12.74 -6.38
C GLN A 67 -2.54 13.37 -4.99
N ILE A 68 -1.68 14.39 -4.89
CA ILE A 68 -1.33 15.04 -3.63
C ILE A 68 -2.02 16.39 -3.56
N GLU A 69 -2.86 16.56 -2.53
CA GLU A 69 -3.54 17.82 -2.27
C GLU A 69 -2.62 18.85 -1.63
N ILE A 70 -2.78 20.11 -2.04
CA ILE A 70 -2.18 21.25 -1.34
C ILE A 70 -3.16 21.69 -0.25
N HIS A 71 -2.64 21.91 0.96
CA HIS A 71 -3.41 22.42 2.09
C HIS A 71 -4.05 23.76 1.73
N GLU A 72 -5.26 24.01 2.21
CA GLU A 72 -6.06 25.15 1.73
C GLU A 72 -5.35 26.49 1.91
N ASP A 73 -4.67 26.65 3.05
CA ASP A 73 -3.87 27.83 3.40
C ASP A 73 -2.66 28.05 2.46
N ASP A 74 -2.14 26.98 1.85
CA ASP A 74 -0.96 27.03 0.98
C ASP A 74 -1.32 27.20 -0.50
N ARG A 75 -2.59 26.99 -0.88
CA ARG A 75 -3.03 27.07 -2.28
C ARG A 75 -2.80 28.45 -2.87
N ASP A 76 -2.82 29.48 -2.03
CA ASP A 76 -2.71 30.87 -2.44
C ASP A 76 -1.33 31.23 -3.02
N TYR A 77 -0.28 30.50 -2.63
CA TYR A 77 1.08 30.66 -3.14
C TYR A 77 1.28 30.01 -4.52
N THR A 78 0.28 29.27 -5.01
CA THR A 78 0.33 28.55 -6.29
C THR A 78 -0.68 29.09 -7.29
N ARG A 79 -0.85 30.42 -7.29
CA ARG A 79 -1.71 31.12 -8.26
C ARG A 79 -1.07 31.17 -9.64
N PHE A 80 -1.91 31.14 -10.67
CA PHE A 80 -1.49 31.35 -12.05
C PHE A 80 -2.55 32.14 -12.82
N PHE A 81 -2.09 32.86 -13.83
CA PHE A 81 -2.94 33.59 -14.74
C PHE A 81 -3.41 32.71 -15.90
N TRP A 82 -4.66 32.90 -16.30
CA TRP A 82 -5.27 32.25 -17.46
C TRP A 82 -6.03 33.29 -18.28
N SER A 83 -5.98 33.16 -19.59
CA SER A 83 -6.81 33.96 -20.49
C SER A 83 -7.15 33.12 -21.72
N GLU A 84 -8.43 33.10 -22.09
CA GLU A 84 -8.89 32.46 -23.32
C GLU A 84 -8.48 33.25 -24.57
N ARG A 85 -8.29 34.57 -24.43
CA ARG A 85 -7.89 35.49 -25.50
C ARG A 85 -6.73 36.36 -24.99
N PRO A 86 -5.47 36.01 -25.27
CA PRO A 86 -4.30 36.68 -24.71
C PRO A 86 -4.07 38.11 -25.24
N THR A 87 -4.93 38.63 -26.11
CA THR A 87 -4.82 39.93 -26.76
C THR A 87 -5.37 41.11 -25.94
N THR A 88 -6.14 40.87 -24.88
CA THR A 88 -6.71 41.94 -24.04
C THR A 88 -6.59 41.60 -22.55
N GLU A 89 -6.09 42.55 -21.75
CA GLU A 89 -5.95 42.41 -20.29
C GLU A 89 -7.30 42.24 -19.57
N GLU A 90 -8.40 42.68 -20.20
CA GLU A 90 -9.76 42.61 -19.66
C GLU A 90 -10.28 41.19 -19.39
N ASN A 91 -9.64 40.15 -19.94
CA ASN A 91 -10.06 38.75 -19.78
C ASN A 91 -9.09 37.91 -18.92
N LEU A 92 -8.21 38.53 -18.15
CA LEU A 92 -7.25 37.81 -17.31
C LEU A 92 -7.91 37.23 -16.06
N GLN A 93 -7.97 35.91 -15.99
CA GLN A 93 -8.47 35.17 -14.84
C GLN A 93 -7.31 34.68 -13.97
N VAL A 94 -7.51 34.71 -12.65
CA VAL A 94 -6.56 34.15 -11.68
C VAL A 94 -7.11 32.84 -11.15
N PHE A 95 -6.35 31.77 -11.31
CA PHE A 95 -6.65 30.46 -10.74
C PHE A 95 -5.62 30.11 -9.68
N ARG A 96 -5.97 29.16 -8.81
CA ARG A 96 -5.08 28.58 -7.80
C ARG A 96 -5.07 27.08 -7.94
N LEU A 97 -3.91 26.49 -7.68
CA LEU A 97 -3.77 25.06 -7.77
C LEU A 97 -4.18 24.41 -6.44
N THR A 98 -4.85 23.27 -6.55
CA THR A 98 -5.31 22.48 -5.40
C THR A 98 -4.47 21.23 -5.19
N ARG A 99 -3.52 20.98 -6.09
CA ARG A 99 -2.69 19.77 -6.17
C ARG A 99 -1.25 20.13 -6.49
N VAL A 100 -0.33 19.28 -6.06
CA VAL A 100 1.10 19.42 -6.37
C VAL A 100 1.33 19.22 -7.88
N LEU A 101 2.16 20.07 -8.48
CA LEU A 101 2.44 20.02 -9.92
C LEU A 101 3.86 19.57 -10.22
N PHE A 102 4.09 19.30 -11.51
CA PHE A 102 5.44 19.27 -12.07
C PHE A 102 6.04 20.68 -12.21
N GLY A 103 7.37 20.79 -12.07
CA GLY A 103 8.12 22.04 -12.29
C GLY A 103 8.38 22.88 -11.04
N VAL A 104 7.83 22.48 -9.89
CA VAL A 104 8.05 23.13 -8.59
C VAL A 104 9.15 22.40 -7.81
N THR A 105 10.07 23.14 -7.19
CA THR A 105 11.26 22.60 -6.49
C THR A 105 10.93 21.69 -5.31
N SER A 106 9.80 21.89 -4.64
CA SER A 106 9.35 21.10 -3.50
C SER A 106 8.59 19.82 -3.90
N SER A 107 8.07 19.73 -5.13
CA SER A 107 7.22 18.61 -5.57
C SER A 107 7.86 17.22 -5.43
N PRO A 108 9.14 17.00 -5.83
CA PRO A 108 9.76 15.68 -5.67
C PRO A 108 9.86 15.24 -4.21
N PHE A 109 10.11 16.17 -3.30
CA PHE A 109 10.12 15.89 -1.86
C PHE A 109 8.72 15.49 -1.37
N LEU A 110 7.69 16.29 -1.69
CA LEU A 110 6.31 16.03 -1.28
C LEU A 110 5.81 14.65 -1.74
N LEU A 111 6.15 14.26 -2.98
CA LEU A 111 5.81 12.94 -3.50
C LEU A 111 6.50 11.82 -2.72
N ASN A 112 7.82 11.91 -2.55
CA ASN A 112 8.57 10.88 -1.85
C ASN A 112 8.19 10.77 -0.36
N ALA A 113 7.93 11.90 0.30
CA ALA A 113 7.46 11.92 1.68
C ALA A 113 6.08 11.25 1.81
N THR A 114 5.15 11.57 0.90
CA THR A 114 3.82 10.97 0.82
C THR A 114 3.91 9.45 0.61
N ILE A 115 4.71 8.98 -0.35
CA ILE A 115 4.91 7.55 -0.59
C ILE A 115 5.47 6.85 0.66
N LYS A 116 6.51 7.41 1.29
CA LYS A 116 7.09 6.85 2.53
C LYS A 116 6.08 6.82 3.67
N TYR A 117 5.26 7.85 3.83
CA TYR A 117 4.19 7.89 4.83
C TYR A 117 3.18 6.76 4.63
N HIS A 118 2.68 6.58 3.41
CA HIS A 118 1.71 5.52 3.11
C HIS A 118 2.29 4.12 3.28
N LEU A 119 3.55 3.88 2.86
CA LEU A 119 4.21 2.59 3.05
C LEU A 119 4.40 2.24 4.53
N LYS A 120 4.81 3.21 5.37
CA LYS A 120 4.94 3.03 6.83
C LYS A 120 3.57 2.74 7.46
N ARG A 121 2.55 3.51 7.11
CA ARG A 121 1.19 3.32 7.61
C ARG A 121 0.62 1.96 7.23
N TRP A 122 0.87 1.52 5.99
CA TRP A 122 0.46 0.18 5.55
C TRP A 122 1.08 -0.92 6.40
N SER A 123 2.40 -0.85 6.67
CA SER A 123 3.08 -1.82 7.53
C SER A 123 2.46 -1.88 8.94
N LEU A 124 2.16 -0.70 9.53
CA LEU A 124 1.49 -0.62 10.82
C LEU A 124 0.10 -1.29 10.79
N ILE A 125 -0.70 -1.01 9.76
CA ILE A 125 -2.04 -1.61 9.59
C ILE A 125 -1.92 -3.14 9.43
N GLN A 126 -0.93 -3.63 8.68
CA GLN A 126 -0.71 -5.08 8.55
C GLN A 126 -0.36 -5.74 9.88
N GLN A 127 0.49 -5.09 10.69
CA GLN A 127 0.82 -5.59 12.03
C GLN A 127 -0.39 -5.60 12.96
N MET A 128 -1.20 -4.52 12.95
CA MET A 128 -2.44 -4.45 13.72
C MET A 128 -3.44 -5.53 13.30
N ARG A 129 -3.62 -5.72 11.98
CA ARG A 129 -4.49 -6.76 11.42
C ARG A 129 -4.03 -8.15 11.83
N LYS A 130 -2.73 -8.45 11.75
CA LYS A 130 -2.16 -9.72 12.20
C LYS A 130 -2.46 -9.95 13.69
N LYS A 131 -2.13 -8.98 14.55
CA LYS A 131 -2.40 -9.06 15.99
C LYS A 131 -3.88 -9.28 16.29
N PHE A 132 -4.77 -8.58 15.57
CA PHE A 132 -6.20 -8.76 15.70
C PHE A 132 -6.63 -10.20 15.39
N TRP A 133 -6.20 -10.75 14.25
CA TRP A 133 -6.57 -12.12 13.86
C TRP A 133 -5.96 -13.19 14.77
N ASP A 134 -4.72 -13.00 15.21
CA ASP A 134 -4.06 -13.89 16.19
C ASP A 134 -4.90 -13.95 17.48
N ARG A 135 -5.28 -12.77 18.00
CA ARG A 135 -6.07 -12.65 19.22
C ARG A 135 -7.51 -13.13 19.06
N TRP A 136 -8.19 -12.76 17.97
CA TRP A 136 -9.55 -13.19 17.68
C TRP A 136 -9.64 -14.72 17.57
N THR A 137 -8.68 -15.35 16.92
CA THR A 137 -8.64 -16.82 16.79
C THR A 137 -8.33 -17.48 18.12
N ALA A 138 -7.40 -16.93 18.91
CA ALA A 138 -7.02 -17.50 20.20
C ALA A 138 -8.08 -17.33 21.29
N GLU A 139 -8.74 -16.17 21.36
CA GLU A 139 -9.64 -15.82 22.45
C GLU A 139 -11.12 -15.99 22.05
N TYR A 140 -11.52 -15.34 20.96
CA TYR A 140 -12.93 -15.20 20.60
C TYR A 140 -13.48 -16.45 19.91
N LEU A 141 -12.74 -17.05 18.97
CA LEU A 141 -13.18 -18.27 18.29
C LEU A 141 -13.34 -19.45 19.26
N ASN A 142 -12.47 -19.55 20.27
CA ASN A 142 -12.63 -20.54 21.34
C ASN A 142 -13.86 -20.27 22.22
N HIS A 143 -14.24 -19.00 22.43
CA HIS A 143 -15.48 -18.64 23.13
C HIS A 143 -16.74 -18.93 22.31
N LEU A 144 -16.73 -18.66 21.00
CA LEU A 144 -17.83 -19.02 20.10
C LEU A 144 -17.99 -20.53 19.94
N GLN A 145 -16.88 -21.27 19.98
CA GLN A 145 -16.87 -22.72 20.07
C GLN A 145 -17.01 -23.19 21.52
N SER A 146 -18.05 -22.73 22.24
CA SER A 146 -18.44 -23.36 23.49
C SER A 146 -18.80 -24.81 23.20
N ARG A 147 -17.84 -25.73 23.30
CA ARG A 147 -18.12 -27.15 23.11
C ARG A 147 -19.06 -27.55 24.24
N LEU A 148 -20.31 -27.87 23.89
CA LEU A 148 -21.13 -28.66 24.78
C LEU A 148 -20.28 -29.88 25.15
N LYS A 149 -20.08 -30.14 26.46
CA LYS A 149 -19.40 -31.37 26.90
C LYS A 149 -20.09 -32.51 26.18
N TRP A 150 -19.31 -33.35 25.50
CA TRP A 150 -19.83 -34.53 24.80
C TRP A 150 -20.72 -35.32 25.77
N THR A 151 -22.03 -35.22 25.60
CA THR A 151 -23.00 -35.88 26.49
C THR A 151 -23.26 -37.33 26.07
N LYS A 152 -22.93 -37.66 24.82
CA LYS A 152 -23.02 -39.01 24.25
C LYS A 152 -21.63 -39.48 23.86
N ARG A 153 -21.29 -40.72 24.23
CA ARG A 153 -20.07 -41.39 23.75
C ARG A 153 -20.23 -41.64 22.25
N ASN A 154 -19.37 -41.04 21.43
CA ASN A 154 -19.25 -41.39 20.01
C ASN A 154 -18.36 -42.62 19.84
N GLN A 155 -18.44 -43.26 18.67
CA GLN A 155 -17.60 -44.40 18.32
C GLN A 155 -16.11 -44.02 18.45
N ASP A 156 -15.34 -44.88 19.11
CA ASP A 156 -13.90 -44.72 19.24
C ASP A 156 -13.23 -44.87 17.87
N LEU A 157 -12.05 -44.26 17.70
CA LEU A 157 -11.29 -44.34 16.45
C LEU A 157 -10.66 -45.73 16.28
N GLU A 158 -10.63 -46.22 15.03
CA GLU A 158 -10.17 -47.57 14.67
C GLU A 158 -8.93 -47.53 13.78
N VAL A 159 -8.18 -48.63 13.75
CA VAL A 159 -7.07 -48.82 12.81
C VAL A 159 -7.60 -48.70 11.37
N ASP A 160 -6.79 -48.13 10.48
CA ASP A 160 -7.10 -47.80 9.09
C ASP A 160 -8.11 -46.67 8.84
N GLN A 161 -8.64 -46.02 9.89
CA GLN A 161 -9.43 -44.80 9.70
C GLN A 161 -8.57 -43.62 9.24
N LEU A 162 -9.14 -42.80 8.35
CA LEU A 162 -8.55 -41.56 7.90
C LEU A 162 -8.94 -40.41 8.84
N VAL A 163 -7.96 -39.68 9.34
CA VAL A 163 -8.14 -38.59 10.31
C VAL A 163 -7.53 -37.29 9.81
N LEU A 164 -8.11 -36.17 10.23
CA LEU A 164 -7.59 -34.82 9.96
C LEU A 164 -6.53 -34.45 10.99
N LEU A 165 -5.35 -34.06 10.52
CA LEU A 165 -4.22 -33.66 11.35
C LEU A 165 -4.20 -32.14 11.49
N LYS A 166 -4.39 -31.66 12.72
CA LYS A 166 -4.38 -30.22 13.01
C LYS A 166 -2.95 -29.75 13.29
N GLU A 167 -2.29 -29.22 12.26
CA GLU A 167 -0.96 -28.62 12.39
C GLU A 167 -1.04 -27.09 12.56
N PRO A 168 -0.23 -26.48 13.45
CA PRO A 168 -0.28 -25.04 13.70
C PRO A 168 0.21 -24.18 12.52
N ASN A 169 0.95 -24.74 11.55
CA ASN A 169 1.64 -23.98 10.50
C ASN A 169 1.20 -24.32 9.06
N LYS A 170 0.07 -25.01 8.85
CA LYS A 170 -0.47 -25.29 7.51
C LYS A 170 -1.23 -24.09 6.96
N THR A 171 -1.09 -23.82 5.65
CA THR A 171 -1.89 -22.78 4.99
C THR A 171 -3.37 -23.15 5.03
N PRO A 172 -4.28 -22.17 5.15
CA PRO A 172 -5.71 -22.41 5.01
C PRO A 172 -6.02 -23.21 3.72
N LEU A 173 -6.94 -24.18 3.80
CA LEU A 173 -7.31 -25.11 2.71
C LEU A 173 -6.33 -26.25 2.43
N GLU A 174 -5.21 -26.35 3.17
CA GLU A 174 -4.39 -27.56 3.18
C GLU A 174 -4.72 -28.42 4.40
N TRP A 175 -5.56 -29.43 4.19
CA TRP A 175 -5.89 -30.40 5.24
C TRP A 175 -4.94 -31.59 5.17
N ALA A 176 -3.99 -31.64 6.09
CA ALA A 176 -3.16 -32.83 6.28
C ALA A 176 -4.07 -33.97 6.76
N LEU A 177 -4.10 -35.06 5.98
CA LEU A 177 -4.81 -36.28 6.32
C LEU A 177 -3.77 -37.33 6.70
N ALA A 178 -4.09 -38.13 7.70
CA ALA A 178 -3.25 -39.25 8.10
C ALA A 178 -4.11 -40.49 8.35
N ARG A 179 -3.48 -41.67 8.29
CA ARG A 179 -4.15 -42.93 8.58
C ARG A 179 -3.76 -43.44 9.96
N VAL A 180 -4.75 -43.87 10.73
CA VAL A 180 -4.52 -44.51 12.02
C VAL A 180 -3.86 -45.87 11.78
N THR A 181 -2.67 -46.05 12.32
CA THR A 181 -1.91 -47.31 12.24
C THR A 181 -2.05 -48.13 13.51
N ARG A 182 -2.22 -47.46 14.66
CA ARG A 182 -2.40 -48.12 15.95
C ARG A 182 -3.22 -47.24 16.89
N VAL A 183 -4.01 -47.89 17.73
CA VAL A 183 -4.82 -47.26 18.78
C VAL A 183 -4.29 -47.65 20.16
N HIS A 184 -4.27 -46.70 21.09
CA HIS A 184 -3.85 -46.91 22.47
C HIS A 184 -5.01 -46.56 23.42
N PRO A 185 -5.84 -47.54 23.83
CA PRO A 185 -6.94 -47.31 24.76
C PRO A 185 -6.43 -47.08 26.19
N GLY A 186 -7.09 -46.17 26.91
CA GLY A 186 -6.81 -45.91 28.32
C GLY A 186 -7.44 -46.94 29.27
N PRO A 187 -7.24 -46.78 30.59
CA PRO A 187 -7.81 -47.68 31.61
C PRO A 187 -9.35 -47.77 31.61
N ASP A 188 -10.02 -46.73 31.10
CA ASP A 188 -11.47 -46.64 30.91
C ASP A 188 -11.95 -47.16 29.53
N GLY A 189 -11.03 -47.71 28.73
CA GLY A 189 -11.28 -48.25 27.40
C GLY A 189 -11.48 -47.20 26.31
N ALA A 190 -11.31 -45.91 26.60
CA ALA A 190 -11.44 -44.84 25.61
C ALA A 190 -10.11 -44.58 24.88
N VAL A 191 -10.16 -44.38 23.56
CA VAL A 191 -8.97 -44.15 22.74
C VAL A 191 -8.62 -42.67 22.73
N ARG A 192 -7.46 -42.31 23.30
CA ARG A 192 -6.98 -40.91 23.37
C ARG A 192 -5.65 -40.67 22.65
N VAL A 193 -4.91 -41.74 22.37
CA VAL A 193 -3.59 -41.69 21.74
C VAL A 193 -3.58 -42.68 20.58
N LEU A 194 -2.99 -42.27 19.46
CA LEU A 194 -2.97 -43.00 18.19
C LEU A 194 -1.59 -42.84 17.56
N ASP A 195 -1.12 -43.88 16.87
CA ASP A 195 -0.01 -43.76 15.94
C ASP A 195 -0.55 -43.56 14.53
N ILE A 196 0.02 -42.62 13.77
CA ILE A 196 -0.48 -42.21 12.46
C ILE A 196 0.64 -42.22 11.42
N LYS A 197 0.28 -42.47 10.16
CA LYS A 197 1.18 -42.45 9.00
C LYS A 197 0.57 -41.66 7.83
#